data_AF-A0A1G0DA11-F1
#
_entry.id   AF-A0A1G0DA11-F1
#
_cell.length_a   1.000
_cell.length_b   1.000
_cell.length_c   1.000
_cell.angle_alpha   90.00
_cell.angle_beta   90.00
_cell.angle_gamma   90.00
#
_symmetry.space_group_name_H-M   'P 1'
#
loop_
_entity.id
_entity.type
_entity.pdbx_description
1 polymer ?
#
loop_
_entity_poly.entity_id
_entity_poly.type
_entity_poly.pdbx_seq_one_letter_code
_entity_poly.pdbx_strand_id
1 'polypeptide(L)'
;MNAKKLIVAMAVLATTGSVFAGDINPFPNQEQVVSEKTRAEVQSELAQARVQGWIVGGEETNYPEIPTKSTRSRAEVLAELEQSRKQGWIVGGEEANYPKIQVKSTRSRAEVRAEAIESTKNRQRNPDYDIGG
;
A
#
# COMPACT_ATOMS: atom_id res chain seq x y z
N MET A 1 -7.33 50.87 63.82
CA MET A 1 -7.78 49.64 63.11
C MET A 1 -9.29 49.56 63.35
N ASN A 2 -10.19 49.51 62.35
CA ASN A 2 -10.39 48.37 61.45
C ASN A 2 -10.97 48.85 60.09
N ALA A 3 -10.14 49.51 59.29
CA ALA A 3 -10.47 50.06 57.97
C ALA A 3 -10.52 48.98 56.87
N LYS A 4 -11.49 48.07 56.89
CA LYS A 4 -11.57 46.97 55.88
C LYS A 4 -12.96 46.60 55.37
N LYS A 5 -14.03 47.37 55.63
CA LYS A 5 -15.38 47.03 55.11
C LYS A 5 -16.13 48.22 54.51
N LEU A 6 -15.42 49.06 53.77
CA LEU A 6 -15.95 50.19 53.01
C LEU A 6 -15.52 50.02 51.54
N ILE A 7 -16.42 50.34 50.59
CA ILE A 7 -16.45 50.03 49.13
C ILE A 7 -17.32 48.79 48.88
N VAL A 8 -18.65 48.81 48.67
CA VAL A 8 -19.53 49.71 47.90
C VAL A 8 -19.04 49.96 46.47
N ALA A 9 -19.73 49.34 45.51
CA ALA A 9 -20.18 49.91 44.23
C ALA A 9 -19.90 49.01 43.01
N MET A 10 -20.98 48.75 42.25
CA MET A 10 -21.07 48.78 40.77
C MET A 10 -20.06 47.91 39.98
N ALA A 11 -20.46 47.03 39.07
CA ALA A 11 -21.45 47.28 38.03
C ALA A 11 -21.89 45.94 37.40
N VAL A 12 -23.18 45.86 37.10
CA VAL A 12 -23.71 45.08 35.98
C VAL A 12 -22.99 45.54 34.70
N LEU A 13 -22.49 44.61 33.87
CA LEU A 13 -22.13 44.68 32.44
C LEU A 13 -21.14 43.51 32.19
N ALA A 14 -21.13 42.73 31.11
CA ALA A 14 -21.91 42.68 29.89
C ALA A 14 -21.82 41.24 29.37
N THR A 15 -22.88 40.79 28.71
CA THR A 15 -22.89 39.59 27.88
C THR A 15 -21.75 39.63 26.87
N THR A 16 -20.85 38.66 26.92
CA THR A 16 -20.24 38.11 25.70
C THR A 16 -20.53 36.62 25.69
N GLY A 17 -21.64 36.27 25.04
CA GLY A 17 -21.81 34.89 24.59
C GLY A 17 -20.62 34.56 23.70
N SER A 18 -19.84 33.56 24.08
CA SER A 18 -18.83 33.00 23.20
C SER A 18 -19.56 32.33 22.03
N VAL A 19 -19.67 33.04 20.91
CA VAL A 19 -19.97 32.39 19.63
C VAL A 19 -18.67 31.71 19.22
N PHE A 20 -18.54 30.42 19.50
CA PHE A 20 -17.59 29.60 18.76
C PHE A 20 -18.13 29.58 17.33
N ALA A 21 -17.54 30.38 16.45
CA ALA A 21 -17.54 30.08 15.03
C ALA A 21 -16.67 28.81 14.89
N GLY A 22 -17.27 27.68 15.26
CA GLY A 22 -16.71 26.37 14.98
C GLY A 22 -16.70 26.26 13.47
N ASP A 23 -15.53 26.42 12.88
CA ASP A 23 -15.25 25.97 11.53
C ASP A 23 -15.70 24.50 11.49
N ILE A 24 -16.83 24.23 10.83
CA ILE A 24 -17.41 22.89 10.71
C ILE A 24 -16.58 22.17 9.66
N ASN A 25 -15.29 21.97 9.96
CA ASN A 25 -14.45 21.11 9.19
C ASN A 25 -14.60 19.72 9.82
N PRO A 26 -15.36 18.78 9.19
CA PRO A 26 -15.56 17.44 9.73
C PRO A 26 -14.25 16.64 9.83
N PHE A 27 -13.17 17.18 9.27
CA PHE A 27 -11.82 16.67 9.36
C PHE A 27 -10.91 17.76 9.92
N PRO A 28 -10.66 17.81 11.24
CA PRO A 28 -9.63 18.69 11.78
C PRO A 28 -8.31 18.39 11.06
N ASN A 29 -7.52 19.42 10.75
CA ASN A 29 -6.14 19.24 10.30
C ASN A 29 -5.47 18.27 11.28
N GLN A 30 -5.09 17.10 10.80
CA GLN A 30 -4.43 16.10 11.62
C GLN A 30 -3.08 16.68 12.03
N GLU A 31 -3.01 17.26 13.22
CA GLU A 31 -1.74 17.62 13.83
C GLU A 31 -0.83 16.40 13.75
N GLN A 32 0.40 16.61 13.31
CA GLN A 32 1.37 15.53 13.18
C GLN A 32 1.65 14.97 14.58
N VAL A 33 0.97 13.88 14.95
CA VAL A 33 1.17 13.20 16.23
C VAL A 33 2.54 12.53 16.17
N VAL A 34 3.55 13.20 16.71
CA VAL A 34 4.88 12.63 16.87
C VAL A 34 4.84 11.73 18.10
N SER A 35 5.19 10.45 17.94
CA SER A 35 5.37 9.54 19.07
C SER A 35 6.47 10.05 20.00
N GLU A 36 6.19 10.13 21.29
CA GLU A 36 7.20 10.40 22.33
C GLU A 36 8.15 9.21 22.54
N LYS A 37 7.76 8.00 22.09
CA LYS A 37 8.55 6.79 22.25
C LYS A 37 9.61 6.63 21.17
N THR A 38 10.76 6.14 21.59
CA THR A 38 11.83 5.70 20.70
C THR A 38 11.41 4.43 19.94
N ARG A 39 12.05 4.17 18.79
CA ARG A 39 11.82 2.93 18.03
C ARG A 39 12.09 1.68 18.86
N ALA A 40 13.08 1.72 19.76
CA ALA A 40 13.44 0.59 20.61
C ALA A 40 12.34 0.26 21.63
N GLU A 41 11.74 1.29 22.23
CA GLU A 41 10.61 1.13 23.17
C GLU A 41 9.36 0.60 22.46
N VAL A 42 9.06 1.09 21.26
CA VAL A 42 7.94 0.57 20.47
C VAL A 42 8.15 -0.92 20.15
N GLN A 43 9.37 -1.33 19.80
CA GLN A 43 9.67 -2.72 19.52
C GLN A 43 9.55 -3.63 20.75
N SER A 44 9.99 -3.14 21.93
CA SER A 44 9.90 -3.91 23.17
C SER A 44 8.44 -4.09 23.61
N GLU A 45 7.61 -3.05 23.51
CA GLU A 45 6.18 -3.13 23.80
C GLU A 45 5.45 -4.07 22.84
N LEU A 46 5.78 -4.01 21.55
CA LEU A 46 5.19 -4.88 20.56
C LEU A 46 5.57 -6.35 20.83
N ALA A 47 6.82 -6.62 21.22
CA ALA A 47 7.24 -7.96 21.62
C ALA A 47 6.48 -8.44 22.88
N GLN A 48 6.33 -7.58 23.90
CA GLN A 48 5.56 -7.90 25.10
C GLN A 48 4.08 -8.18 24.79
N ALA A 49 3.46 -7.36 23.95
CA ALA A 49 2.06 -7.51 23.53
C ALA A 49 1.82 -8.80 22.74
N ARG A 50 2.79 -9.24 21.94
CA ARG A 50 2.76 -10.58 21.29
C ARG A 50 2.84 -11.71 22.32
N VAL A 51 3.74 -11.63 23.29
CA VAL A 51 3.89 -12.66 24.34
C VAL A 51 2.64 -12.75 25.22
N GLN A 52 2.03 -11.61 25.54
CA GLN A 52 0.79 -11.54 26.30
C GLN A 52 -0.46 -11.93 25.49
N GLY A 53 -0.32 -12.20 24.19
CA GLY A 53 -1.44 -12.59 23.32
C GLY A 53 -2.38 -11.45 22.93
N TRP A 54 -2.04 -10.19 23.21
CA TRP A 54 -2.82 -9.02 22.77
C TRP A 54 -2.74 -8.80 21.25
N ILE A 55 -1.65 -9.25 20.64
CA ILE A 55 -1.45 -9.22 19.19
C ILE A 55 -1.65 -10.63 18.66
N VAL A 56 -2.83 -10.88 18.13
CA VAL A 56 -3.15 -12.12 17.42
C VAL A 56 -2.42 -12.08 16.07
N GLY A 57 -1.61 -13.11 15.80
CA GLY A 57 -0.85 -13.22 14.57
C GLY A 57 -1.76 -13.46 13.38
N GLY A 58 -2.02 -12.41 12.59
CA GLY A 58 -2.71 -12.51 11.31
C GLY A 58 -4.21 -12.76 11.41
N GLU A 59 -4.89 -12.42 10.32
CA GLU A 59 -6.34 -12.57 10.10
C GLU A 59 -6.80 -14.05 10.09
N GLU A 60 -5.87 -14.99 10.15
CA GLU A 60 -6.05 -16.41 9.84
C GLU A 60 -6.38 -17.28 11.06
N THR A 61 -6.17 -16.79 12.28
CA THR A 61 -6.28 -17.62 13.50
C THR A 61 -7.71 -17.89 13.99
N ASN A 62 -8.72 -17.21 13.44
CA ASN A 62 -10.12 -17.37 13.83
C ASN A 62 -11.04 -17.78 12.67
N TYR A 63 -10.47 -18.22 11.54
CA TYR A 63 -11.27 -18.81 10.48
C TYR A 63 -11.48 -20.30 10.78
N PRO A 64 -12.74 -20.78 10.81
CA PRO A 64 -12.96 -22.22 10.94
C PRO A 64 -12.36 -22.93 9.73
N GLU A 65 -11.42 -23.84 9.96
CA GLU A 65 -10.96 -24.77 8.94
C GLU A 65 -12.13 -25.71 8.58
N ILE A 66 -12.72 -25.51 7.41
CA ILE A 66 -13.73 -26.41 6.87
C ILE A 66 -12.98 -27.47 6.06
N PRO A 67 -12.83 -28.72 6.54
CA PRO A 67 -12.14 -29.76 5.79
C PRO A 67 -12.95 -30.12 4.53
N THR A 68 -12.57 -29.57 3.39
CA THR A 68 -13.14 -29.95 2.10
C THR A 68 -12.32 -31.11 1.52
N LYS A 69 -12.85 -32.33 1.66
CA LYS A 69 -12.28 -33.50 0.98
C LYS A 69 -12.96 -33.66 -0.37
N SER A 70 -12.15 -33.86 -1.42
CA SER A 70 -12.67 -34.31 -2.72
C SER A 70 -13.41 -35.64 -2.54
N THR A 71 -14.56 -35.78 -3.20
CA THR A 71 -15.31 -37.05 -3.27
C THR A 71 -14.71 -38.01 -4.31
N ARG A 72 -13.87 -37.50 -5.23
CA ARG A 72 -13.23 -38.29 -6.29
C ARG A 72 -11.87 -38.82 -5.89
N SER A 73 -11.58 -40.04 -6.33
CA SER A 73 -10.24 -40.64 -6.19
C SER A 73 -9.24 -39.97 -7.14
N ARG A 74 -7.94 -40.06 -6.81
CA ARG A 74 -6.88 -39.56 -7.69
C ARG A 74 -6.92 -40.21 -9.07
N ALA A 75 -7.28 -41.50 -9.13
CA ALA A 75 -7.39 -42.23 -10.38
C ALA A 75 -8.53 -41.70 -11.26
N GLU A 76 -9.69 -41.41 -10.68
CA GLU A 76 -10.83 -40.82 -11.39
C GLU A 76 -10.49 -39.44 -11.97
N VAL A 77 -9.82 -38.58 -11.19
CA VAL A 77 -9.40 -37.25 -11.64
C VAL A 77 -8.44 -37.35 -12.83
N LEU A 78 -7.52 -38.31 -12.80
CA LEU A 78 -6.58 -38.53 -13.91
C LEU A 78 -7.28 -39.06 -15.16
N ALA A 79 -8.26 -39.96 -15.01
CA ALA A 79 -9.05 -40.48 -16.12
C ALA A 79 -9.88 -39.38 -16.81
N GLU A 80 -10.54 -38.53 -16.01
CA GLU A 80 -11.30 -37.38 -16.51
C GLU A 80 -10.40 -36.35 -17.20
N LEU A 81 -9.20 -36.11 -16.65
CA LEU A 81 -8.21 -35.24 -17.27
C LEU A 81 -7.77 -35.77 -18.63
N GLU A 82 -7.51 -37.07 -18.76
CA GLU A 82 -7.13 -37.69 -20.03
C GLU A 82 -8.27 -37.65 -21.05
N GLN A 83 -9.50 -37.94 -20.63
CA GLN A 83 -10.68 -37.85 -21.47
C GLN A 83 -10.90 -36.43 -21.99
N SER A 84 -10.76 -35.43 -21.12
CA SER A 84 -10.92 -34.02 -21.47
C SER A 84 -9.85 -33.55 -22.47
N ARG A 85 -8.62 -34.05 -22.34
CA ARG A 85 -7.54 -33.82 -23.32
C ARG A 85 -7.86 -34.45 -24.69
N LYS A 86 -8.34 -35.71 -24.72
CA LYS A 86 -8.71 -36.39 -25.97
C LYS A 86 -9.85 -35.70 -26.70
N GLN A 87 -10.81 -35.16 -25.96
CA GLN A 87 -11.93 -34.41 -26.49
C GLN A 87 -11.59 -32.96 -26.85
N GLY A 88 -10.36 -32.50 -26.56
CA GLY A 88 -9.89 -31.15 -26.91
C GLY A 88 -10.40 -30.03 -26.00
N TRP A 89 -11.07 -30.34 -24.88
CA TRP A 89 -11.53 -29.32 -23.91
C TRP A 89 -10.37 -28.68 -23.14
N ILE A 90 -9.23 -29.35 -23.07
CA ILE A 90 -8.03 -28.86 -22.41
C ILE A 90 -6.97 -28.61 -23.46
N VAL A 91 -6.78 -27.32 -23.80
CA VAL A 91 -5.63 -26.87 -24.60
C VAL A 91 -4.46 -26.68 -23.64
N GLY A 92 -3.34 -27.35 -23.91
CA GLY A 92 -2.21 -27.43 -22.98
C GLY A 92 -1.52 -26.09 -22.77
N GLY A 93 -1.75 -25.46 -21.62
CA GLY A 93 -1.04 -24.27 -21.18
C GLY A 93 -1.42 -23.00 -21.96
N GLU A 94 -1.26 -21.86 -21.28
CA GLU A 94 -1.57 -20.54 -21.83
C GLU A 94 -0.76 -20.28 -23.12
N GLU A 95 0.47 -20.78 -23.18
CA GLU A 95 1.39 -20.65 -24.33
C GLU A 95 0.91 -21.36 -25.61
N ALA A 96 0.02 -22.35 -25.53
CA ALA A 96 -0.47 -23.03 -26.74
C ALA A 96 -1.39 -22.17 -27.62
N ASN A 97 -2.00 -21.12 -27.05
CA ASN A 97 -2.93 -20.24 -27.77
C ASN A 97 -2.36 -18.87 -28.10
N TYR A 98 -1.13 -18.55 -27.66
CA TYR A 98 -0.51 -17.27 -28.00
C TYR A 98 0.16 -17.34 -29.39
N PRO A 99 -0.14 -16.39 -30.29
CA PRO A 99 0.57 -16.29 -31.56
C PRO A 99 2.06 -16.04 -31.28
N LYS A 100 2.91 -16.96 -31.76
CA LYS A 100 4.36 -16.79 -31.72
C LYS A 100 4.77 -15.79 -32.80
N ILE A 101 4.79 -14.51 -32.45
CA ILE A 101 5.26 -13.45 -33.36
C ILE A 101 6.79 -13.51 -33.41
N GLN A 102 7.33 -13.98 -34.53
CA GLN A 102 8.76 -13.95 -34.82
C GLN A 102 9.14 -12.52 -35.24
N VAL A 103 9.38 -11.63 -34.27
CA VAL A 103 9.88 -10.28 -34.57
C VAL A 103 11.37 -10.38 -34.88
N LYS A 104 11.72 -10.24 -36.17
CA LYS A 104 13.11 -10.02 -36.58
C LYS A 104 13.39 -8.53 -36.62
N SER A 105 14.52 -8.11 -36.05
CA SER A 105 15.02 -6.75 -36.27
C SER A 105 15.22 -6.52 -37.76
N THR A 106 14.68 -5.41 -38.27
CA THR A 106 14.94 -4.95 -39.64
C THR A 106 16.36 -4.38 -39.79
N ARG A 107 17.04 -4.10 -38.67
CA ARG A 107 18.36 -3.50 -38.62
C ARG A 107 19.43 -4.48 -38.17
N SER A 108 20.61 -4.37 -38.76
CA SER A 108 21.76 -5.18 -38.37
C SER A 108 22.30 -4.75 -37.00
N ARG A 109 23.00 -5.66 -36.31
CA ARG A 109 23.67 -5.33 -35.02
C ARG A 109 24.68 -4.20 -35.19
N ALA A 110 25.30 -4.08 -36.37
CA ALA A 110 26.25 -3.02 -36.67
C ALA A 110 25.57 -1.65 -36.74
N GLU A 111 24.42 -1.56 -37.41
CA GLU A 111 23.64 -0.31 -37.51
C GLU A 111 23.13 0.16 -36.15
N VAL A 112 22.64 -0.77 -35.31
CA VAL A 112 22.18 -0.43 -33.95
C VAL A 112 23.34 0.07 -33.09
N ARG A 113 24.52 -0.53 -33.22
CA ARG A 113 25.73 -0.05 -32.52
C ARG A 113 26.16 1.32 -33.00
N ALA A 114 26.12 1.58 -34.31
CA ALA A 114 26.49 2.88 -34.87
C ALA A 114 25.57 3.99 -34.35
N GLU A 115 24.26 3.77 -34.34
CA GLU A 115 23.28 4.72 -33.80
C GLU A 115 23.46 4.96 -32.30
N ALA A 116 23.77 3.92 -31.52
CA ALA A 116 24.03 4.07 -30.08
C ALA A 116 25.27 4.96 -29.82
N ILE A 117 26.33 4.77 -30.62
CA ILE A 117 27.53 5.61 -30.56
C ILE A 117 27.21 7.06 -31.01
N GLU A 118 26.40 7.23 -32.04
CA GLU A 118 25.99 8.56 -32.50
C GLU A 118 25.12 9.27 -31.46
N SER A 119 24.17 8.57 -30.84
CA SER A 119 23.29 9.10 -29.80
C SER A 119 24.07 9.58 -28.57
N THR A 120 25.10 8.84 -28.17
CA THR A 120 25.97 9.26 -27.05
C THR A 120 26.80 10.48 -27.40
N LYS A 121 27.33 10.57 -28.63
CA LYS A 121 28.02 11.78 -29.13
C LYS A 121 27.08 12.98 -29.22
N ASN A 122 25.84 12.79 -29.69
CA ASN A 122 24.84 13.84 -29.77
C ASN A 122 24.44 14.35 -28.38
N ARG A 123 24.28 13.45 -27.41
CA ARG A 123 24.07 13.82 -26.00
C ARG A 123 25.21 14.67 -25.44
N GLN A 124 26.47 14.33 -25.76
CA GLN A 124 27.62 15.12 -25.33
C GLN A 124 27.70 16.50 -26.01
N ARG A 125 27.15 16.65 -27.21
CA ARG A 125 27.15 17.92 -27.97
C ARG A 125 26.02 18.87 -27.61
N ASN A 126 24.95 18.38 -26.98
CA ASN A 126 23.84 19.21 -26.52
C ASN A 126 23.73 19.11 -24.99
N PRO A 127 24.52 19.90 -24.23
CA PRO A 127 24.54 19.86 -22.77
C PRO A 127 23.21 20.33 -22.13
N ASP A 128 22.30 20.92 -22.90
CA ASP A 128 21.02 21.45 -22.41
C ASP A 128 19.91 20.39 -22.23
N TYR A 129 20.16 19.12 -22.58
CA TYR A 129 19.29 18.00 -22.16
C TYR A 129 19.74 17.48 -20.80
N ASP A 130 19.60 18.32 -19.78
CA ASP A 130 19.54 17.90 -18.38
C ASP A 130 18.19 17.19 -18.16
N ILE A 131 18.20 15.86 -18.27
CA ILE A 131 17.07 15.05 -17.81
C ILE A 131 17.22 15.02 -16.29
N GLY A 132 16.62 16.02 -15.64
CA GLY A 132 16.60 16.15 -14.19
C GLY A 132 16.30 14.81 -13.52
N GLY A 133 17.23 14.40 -12.67
CA GLY A 133 17.04 13.29 -11.73
C GLY A 133 16.14 13.65 -10.57
#